data_AF-A0A3M7DU88-F1
#
_entry.id   AF-A0A3M7DU88-F1
#
_cell.length_a   1.000
_cell.length_b   1.000
_cell.length_c   1.000
_cell.angle_alpha   90.00
_cell.angle_beta   90.00
_cell.angle_gamma   90.00
#
_symmetry.space_group_name_H-M   'P 1'
#
loop_
_entity.id
_entity.type
_entity.pdbx_description
1 polymer ?
#
loop_
_entity_poly.entity_id
_entity_poly.type
_entity_poly.pdbx_seq_one_letter_code
_entity_poly.pdbx_strand_id
1 'polypeptide(L)'
;MSSPLRSSDPSRSTTRSDTSRHSRYGSRNGTTNGFHRSYRESTAESPSRQLWDDFNRMMLDGNKAFTHELDTKSSEQEKLHRQALQEALQRHEKVRQSAERAREQLQIEIELENRRREEEEKRRLEEARRKLAEEETAKQRRELEEAKRREEERKQQEALKREKEEQSRRAEAQKQREEQERTERKAAQEKEEADRKAREEAAAKAKQQEAQQAKAPPRPTVQPAQPAQSAPTQAQPPAGSSAPATQPSTSNEAAQGLVSTTEQREAVHQKYLALHKHLKKVRAYVEDECKKRGIKNQLSDMRREVNKIMGQINKHDKRANLAKSKEVRAILDRAATMSDISVDPSEFILYPEQPPTSSTAEKRYPGCLLYLLSRFAKSAIAQLIQEAGMETETADGVGVLLVTIFSVPNYRWNGQSLIDVLWAKYHVVCPPLFGITGPQNTPQGRKRLGWWTENAVFLSEELHYQRMRGLGAGFSALTLRDFSRSANPNPAPNRLWWEALARILNLPPGHPQLTHYVLVKALLADHVPRILQIFAAAGKAVIRKATAEFPQKGPRRENGVPFSEVTALDSLPVTLASRQGLAL
;
A
#
# COMPACT_ATOMS: atom_id res chain seq x y z
N MET A 1 31.69 1.99 39.99
CA MET A 1 32.19 0.73 40.58
C MET A 1 32.48 -0.26 39.46
N SER A 2 33.21 -1.32 39.76
CA SER A 2 34.04 -2.03 38.77
C SER A 2 33.29 -2.99 37.84
N SER A 3 33.80 -3.08 36.61
CA SER A 3 33.70 -4.28 35.74
C SER A 3 34.37 -5.50 36.42
N PRO A 4 34.14 -6.75 35.96
CA PRO A 4 34.80 -7.18 34.72
C PRO A 4 33.98 -8.06 33.76
N LEU A 5 34.29 -7.83 32.49
CA LEU A 5 34.44 -8.80 31.40
C LEU A 5 34.51 -10.28 31.83
N ARG A 6 33.85 -11.15 31.06
CA ARG A 6 34.25 -12.56 30.95
C ARG A 6 34.15 -13.04 29.50
N SER A 7 35.29 -13.19 28.85
CA SER A 7 35.40 -13.94 27.60
C SER A 7 35.43 -15.45 27.90
N SER A 8 34.90 -16.24 26.98
CA SER A 8 35.08 -17.70 26.98
C SER A 8 34.88 -18.22 25.55
N ASP A 9 35.96 -18.17 24.78
CA ASP A 9 36.06 -18.82 23.48
C ASP A 9 36.51 -20.28 23.69
N PRO A 10 35.79 -21.30 23.19
CA PRO A 10 36.27 -22.68 23.19
C PRO A 10 36.50 -23.16 21.75
N SER A 11 37.77 -23.22 21.36
CA SER A 11 38.26 -23.76 20.09
C SER A 11 37.61 -25.10 19.74
N ARG A 12 36.69 -25.11 18.76
CA ARG A 12 36.00 -26.33 18.33
C ARG A 12 36.65 -26.94 17.09
N SER A 13 37.81 -27.54 17.29
CA SER A 13 38.38 -28.47 16.32
C SER A 13 37.40 -29.62 16.06
N THR A 14 37.03 -29.81 14.79
CA THR A 14 36.25 -30.96 14.34
C THR A 14 37.03 -31.70 13.26
N THR A 15 37.82 -32.68 13.71
CA THR A 15 38.29 -33.77 12.87
C THR A 15 37.09 -34.50 12.27
N ARG A 16 37.19 -34.93 11.01
CA ARG A 16 36.18 -35.78 10.38
C ARG A 16 36.85 -36.93 9.63
N SER A 17 36.71 -38.12 10.19
CA SER A 17 36.99 -39.42 9.56
C SER A 17 36.21 -39.51 8.23
N ASP A 18 36.83 -39.94 7.13
CA ASP A 18 37.40 -41.27 6.82
C ASP A 18 36.33 -42.29 6.43
N THR A 19 36.44 -42.78 5.18
CA THR A 19 35.78 -43.97 4.65
C THR A 19 36.69 -44.70 3.65
N SER A 20 37.81 -45.19 4.16
CA SER A 20 38.55 -46.39 3.74
C SER A 20 38.08 -47.23 2.53
N ARG A 21 39.03 -47.51 1.62
CA ARG A 21 39.28 -48.82 0.95
C ARG A 21 40.65 -48.71 0.23
N HIS A 22 41.72 -49.41 0.61
CA HIS A 22 41.99 -50.86 0.70
C HIS A 22 42.99 -51.32 -0.40
N SER A 23 44.28 -51.36 -0.08
CA SER A 23 45.21 -52.50 -0.28
C SER A 23 46.63 -52.01 0.09
N ARG A 24 47.19 -52.37 1.25
CA ARG A 24 47.85 -53.65 1.58
C ARG A 24 49.03 -54.02 0.66
N TYR A 25 50.22 -53.94 1.26
CA TYR A 25 51.48 -54.71 1.12
C TYR A 25 52.69 -53.75 1.15
N GLY A 26 53.76 -54.00 1.91
CA GLY A 26 53.96 -55.03 2.94
C GLY A 26 55.43 -55.43 3.08
N SER A 27 56.03 -55.21 4.25
CA SER A 27 57.46 -55.36 4.58
C SER A 27 58.41 -54.35 3.89
N ARG A 28 59.43 -53.72 4.51
CA ARG A 28 60.22 -53.92 5.76
C ARG A 28 61.52 -54.73 5.58
N ASN A 29 62.63 -54.00 5.67
CA ASN A 29 64.01 -54.33 6.08
C ASN A 29 64.64 -55.68 5.64
N GLY A 30 65.82 -55.61 5.02
CA GLY A 30 66.68 -56.77 4.75
C GLY A 30 68.14 -56.37 4.50
N THR A 31 68.92 -56.22 5.57
CA THR A 31 70.35 -55.90 5.50
C THR A 31 71.22 -57.16 5.44
N THR A 32 72.45 -57.01 4.93
CA THR A 32 73.64 -57.89 5.13
C THR A 32 73.69 -59.29 4.49
N ASN A 33 74.92 -59.65 4.09
CA ASN A 33 75.45 -60.98 3.72
C ASN A 33 74.85 -61.62 2.44
N GLY A 34 75.64 -61.99 1.42
CA GLY A 34 77.09 -61.98 1.26
C GLY A 34 77.74 -63.34 1.53
N PHE A 35 77.71 -64.22 0.52
CA PHE A 35 78.54 -65.43 0.44
C PHE A 35 78.86 -65.76 -1.02
N HIS A 36 79.98 -66.45 -1.24
CA HIS A 36 80.54 -66.71 -2.57
C HIS A 36 79.73 -67.73 -3.38
N ARG A 37 79.67 -67.52 -4.71
CA ARG A 37 79.91 -68.60 -5.68
C ARG A 37 80.46 -68.06 -6.99
N SER A 38 81.78 -68.18 -7.16
CA SER A 38 82.43 -68.15 -8.46
C SER A 38 82.28 -69.52 -9.13
N TYR A 39 81.92 -69.56 -10.42
CA TYR A 39 82.46 -70.49 -11.43
C TYR A 39 81.87 -70.22 -12.84
N ARG A 40 82.71 -70.31 -13.88
CA ARG A 40 82.39 -70.51 -15.32
C ARG A 40 81.26 -69.62 -15.92
N GLU A 41 81.54 -68.52 -16.59
CA GLU A 41 82.26 -68.46 -17.89
C GLU A 41 81.99 -69.66 -18.81
N SER A 42 81.09 -69.50 -19.79
CA SER A 42 80.99 -70.32 -21.02
C SER A 42 80.00 -69.72 -22.03
N THR A 43 80.47 -68.73 -22.80
CA THR A 43 80.22 -68.60 -24.25
C THR A 43 78.97 -69.27 -24.86
N ALA A 44 77.82 -68.59 -24.81
CA ALA A 44 76.70 -68.77 -25.74
C ALA A 44 75.79 -67.54 -25.73
N GLU A 45 76.31 -66.37 -26.12
CA GLU A 45 75.46 -65.22 -26.41
C GLU A 45 74.68 -65.48 -27.70
N SER A 46 73.49 -66.08 -27.56
CA SER A 46 72.53 -66.13 -28.66
C SER A 46 72.22 -64.70 -29.10
N PRO A 47 72.31 -64.36 -30.40
CA PRO A 47 71.99 -63.02 -30.89
C PRO A 47 70.60 -62.53 -30.47
N SER A 48 69.65 -63.45 -30.31
CA SER A 48 68.31 -63.15 -29.77
C SER A 48 68.35 -62.53 -28.36
N ARG A 49 69.31 -62.89 -27.51
CA ARG A 49 69.43 -62.38 -26.15
C ARG A 49 70.01 -60.97 -26.10
N GLN A 50 71.07 -60.72 -26.89
CA GLN A 50 71.58 -59.35 -27.09
C GLN A 50 70.46 -58.43 -27.61
N LEU A 51 69.70 -58.88 -28.62
CA LEU A 51 68.53 -58.14 -29.14
C LEU A 51 67.43 -57.92 -28.08
N TRP A 52 67.20 -58.86 -27.17
CA TRP A 52 66.27 -58.67 -26.04
C TRP A 52 66.79 -57.64 -25.04
N ASP A 53 68.07 -57.67 -24.69
CA ASP A 53 68.66 -56.73 -23.73
C ASP A 53 68.76 -55.31 -24.31
N ASP A 54 69.07 -55.16 -25.60
CA ASP A 54 69.01 -53.87 -26.33
C ASP A 54 67.56 -53.37 -26.50
N PHE A 55 66.59 -54.26 -26.78
CA PHE A 55 65.18 -53.89 -26.83
C PHE A 55 64.67 -53.44 -25.45
N ASN A 56 65.04 -54.15 -24.38
CA ASN A 56 64.73 -53.76 -23.01
C ASN A 56 65.34 -52.39 -22.65
N ARG A 57 66.59 -52.15 -23.07
CA ARG A 57 67.28 -50.87 -22.88
C ARG A 57 66.58 -49.72 -23.62
N MET A 58 66.24 -49.93 -24.90
CA MET A 58 65.48 -48.98 -25.71
C MET A 58 64.10 -48.68 -25.12
N MET A 59 63.40 -49.69 -24.61
CA MET A 59 62.11 -49.51 -23.90
C MET A 59 62.28 -48.76 -22.57
N LEU A 60 63.35 -49.02 -21.82
CA LEU A 60 63.65 -48.28 -20.57
C LEU A 60 64.02 -46.83 -20.83
N ASP A 61 64.84 -46.54 -21.85
CA ASP A 61 65.26 -45.19 -22.19
C ASP A 61 64.12 -44.40 -22.87
N GLY A 62 63.28 -45.05 -23.68
CA GLY A 62 62.02 -44.49 -24.19
C GLY A 62 61.01 -44.17 -23.07
N ASN A 63 60.84 -45.07 -22.09
CA ASN A 63 60.01 -44.80 -20.91
C ASN A 63 60.54 -43.61 -20.09
N LYS A 64 61.87 -43.52 -19.86
CA LYS A 64 62.49 -42.37 -19.16
C LYS A 64 62.24 -41.06 -19.91
N ALA A 65 62.42 -41.05 -21.22
CA ALA A 65 62.16 -39.87 -22.06
C ALA A 65 60.69 -39.44 -21.99
N PHE A 66 59.76 -40.39 -22.08
CA PHE A 66 58.33 -40.13 -21.94
C PHE A 66 57.95 -39.59 -20.55
N THR A 67 58.48 -40.17 -19.46
CA THR A 67 58.24 -39.63 -18.11
C THR A 67 58.82 -38.23 -17.94
N HIS A 68 60.01 -37.96 -18.47
CA HIS A 68 60.63 -36.64 -18.43
C HIS A 68 59.81 -35.60 -19.22
N GLU A 69 59.28 -35.95 -20.40
CA GLU A 69 58.40 -35.07 -21.19
C GLU A 69 57.06 -34.79 -20.46
N LEU A 70 56.53 -35.78 -19.75
CA LEU A 70 55.32 -35.63 -18.94
C LEU A 70 55.56 -34.75 -17.71
N ASP A 71 56.71 -34.90 -17.04
CA ASP A 71 57.14 -34.07 -15.92
C ASP A 71 57.42 -32.61 -16.34
N THR A 72 58.03 -32.37 -17.51
CA THR A 72 58.22 -30.99 -18.01
C THR A 72 56.89 -30.32 -18.32
N LYS A 73 55.98 -31.01 -19.01
CA LYS A 73 54.61 -30.52 -19.30
C LYS A 73 53.82 -30.25 -18.02
N SER A 74 53.94 -31.12 -17.01
CA SER A 74 53.35 -30.93 -15.69
C SER A 74 53.90 -29.69 -14.99
N SER A 75 55.23 -29.49 -15.01
CA SER A 75 55.90 -28.31 -14.45
C SER A 75 55.49 -27.00 -15.16
N GLU A 76 55.33 -27.03 -16.48
CA GLU A 76 54.85 -25.88 -17.26
C GLU A 76 53.39 -25.54 -16.95
N GLN A 77 52.51 -26.54 -16.90
CA GLN A 77 51.11 -26.33 -16.53
C GLN A 77 50.98 -25.80 -15.09
N GLU A 78 51.79 -26.29 -14.15
CA GLU A 78 51.81 -25.78 -12.77
C GLU A 78 52.26 -24.30 -12.70
N LYS A 79 53.27 -23.91 -13.49
CA LYS A 79 53.70 -22.50 -13.60
C LYS A 79 52.58 -21.61 -14.14
N LEU A 80 51.88 -22.04 -15.19
CA LEU A 80 50.75 -21.32 -15.76
C LEU A 80 49.58 -21.20 -14.77
N HIS A 81 49.26 -22.27 -14.04
CA HIS A 81 48.24 -22.23 -12.98
C HIS A 81 48.63 -21.27 -11.84
N ARG A 82 49.91 -21.27 -11.40
CA ARG A 82 50.41 -20.32 -10.39
C ARG A 82 50.32 -18.87 -10.85
N GLN A 83 50.66 -18.58 -12.12
CA GLN A 83 50.51 -17.24 -12.71
C GLN A 83 49.05 -16.80 -12.76
N ALA A 84 48.15 -17.67 -13.24
CA ALA A 84 46.71 -17.38 -13.28
C ALA A 84 46.11 -17.11 -11.89
N LEU A 85 46.56 -17.83 -10.86
CA LEU A 85 46.18 -17.57 -9.46
C LEU A 85 46.71 -16.23 -8.94
N GLN A 86 47.96 -15.85 -9.27
CA GLN A 86 48.51 -14.54 -8.91
C GLN A 86 47.75 -13.39 -9.59
N GLU A 87 47.42 -13.53 -10.88
CA GLU A 87 46.58 -12.55 -11.58
C GLU A 87 45.17 -12.44 -10.98
N ALA A 88 44.54 -13.57 -10.64
CA ALA A 88 43.22 -13.58 -10.00
C ALA A 88 43.25 -12.86 -8.65
N LEU A 89 44.29 -13.09 -7.83
CA LEU A 89 44.50 -12.37 -6.57
C LEU A 89 44.70 -10.87 -6.78
N GLN A 90 45.52 -10.44 -7.75
CA GLN A 90 45.71 -9.02 -8.07
C GLN A 90 44.42 -8.34 -8.55
N ARG A 91 43.59 -9.05 -9.34
CA ARG A 91 42.28 -8.53 -9.79
C ARG A 91 41.30 -8.42 -8.62
N HIS A 92 41.24 -9.42 -7.74
CA HIS A 92 40.42 -9.39 -6.53
C HIS A 92 40.84 -8.24 -5.58
N GLU A 93 42.14 -8.04 -5.39
CA GLU A 93 42.67 -6.96 -4.55
C GLU A 93 42.35 -5.57 -5.10
N LYS A 94 42.44 -5.36 -6.41
CA LYS A 94 42.00 -4.12 -7.07
C LYS A 94 40.49 -3.86 -6.88
N VAL A 95 39.66 -4.91 -6.94
CA VAL A 95 38.21 -4.82 -6.66
C VAL A 95 37.97 -4.47 -5.19
N ARG A 96 38.68 -5.10 -4.25
CA ARG A 96 38.59 -4.81 -2.80
C ARG A 96 38.91 -3.34 -2.51
N GLN A 97 40.05 -2.85 -2.97
CA GLN A 97 40.48 -1.46 -2.81
C GLN A 97 39.55 -0.45 -3.50
N SER A 98 38.82 -0.87 -4.54
CA SER A 98 37.79 -0.03 -5.19
C SER A 98 36.48 0.00 -4.39
N ALA A 99 36.09 -1.12 -3.78
CA ALA A 99 34.91 -1.21 -2.92
C ALA A 99 35.11 -0.48 -1.58
N GLU A 100 36.32 -0.53 -1.01
CA GLU A 100 36.71 0.21 0.19
C GLU A 100 36.58 1.74 -0.05
N ARG A 101 37.17 2.27 -1.13
CA ARG A 101 37.03 3.69 -1.51
C ARG A 101 35.58 4.10 -1.84
N ALA A 102 34.80 3.25 -2.51
CA ALA A 102 33.39 3.53 -2.79
C ALA A 102 32.55 3.58 -1.49
N ARG A 103 32.86 2.72 -0.51
CA ARG A 103 32.24 2.77 0.83
C ARG A 103 32.61 4.05 1.57
N GLU A 104 33.86 4.48 1.54
CA GLU A 104 34.32 5.72 2.20
C GLU A 104 33.60 6.95 1.63
N GLN A 105 33.51 7.04 0.30
CA GLN A 105 32.77 8.11 -0.39
C GLN A 105 31.28 8.13 0.01
N LEU A 106 30.62 6.97 0.00
CA LEU A 106 29.21 6.85 0.38
C LEU A 106 28.97 7.13 1.88
N GLN A 107 29.94 6.82 2.76
CA GLN A 107 29.85 7.21 4.16
C GLN A 107 29.95 8.74 4.35
N ILE A 108 30.88 9.40 3.66
CA ILE A 108 31.01 10.87 3.67
C ILE A 108 29.74 11.53 3.12
N GLU A 109 29.15 11.00 2.05
CA GLU A 109 27.90 11.51 1.48
C GLU A 109 26.74 11.41 2.47
N ILE A 110 26.60 10.28 3.18
CA ILE A 110 25.59 10.10 4.24
C ILE A 110 25.83 11.06 5.42
N GLU A 111 27.07 11.27 5.84
CA GLU A 111 27.39 12.21 6.93
C GLU A 111 27.09 13.67 6.56
N LEU A 112 27.32 14.06 5.30
CA LEU A 112 26.95 15.36 4.75
C LEU A 112 25.43 15.53 4.62
N GLU A 113 24.71 14.51 4.12
CA GLU A 113 23.24 14.58 4.00
C GLU A 113 22.56 14.65 5.37
N ASN A 114 23.03 13.87 6.35
CA ASN A 114 22.51 13.93 7.72
C ASN A 114 22.76 15.30 8.36
N ARG A 115 23.95 15.88 8.21
CA ARG A 115 24.24 17.24 8.71
C ARG A 115 23.31 18.28 8.09
N ARG A 116 23.10 18.22 6.78
CA ARG A 116 22.15 19.11 6.08
C ARG A 116 20.72 18.94 6.60
N ARG A 117 20.25 17.70 6.82
CA ARG A 117 18.92 17.42 7.39
C ARG A 117 18.79 18.01 8.80
N GLU A 118 19.80 17.84 9.66
CA GLU A 118 19.82 18.48 10.98
C GLU A 118 19.76 20.00 10.92
N GLU A 119 20.48 20.64 9.99
CA GLU A 119 20.45 22.10 9.80
C GLU A 119 19.08 22.58 9.30
N GLU A 120 18.47 21.88 8.35
CA GLU A 120 17.11 22.17 7.88
C GLU A 120 16.05 21.97 9.00
N GLU A 121 16.18 20.95 9.86
CA GLU A 121 15.29 20.76 11.01
C GLU A 121 15.49 21.81 12.11
N LYS A 122 16.75 22.14 12.47
CA LYS A 122 17.06 23.21 13.44
C LYS A 122 16.48 24.54 12.99
N ARG A 123 16.61 24.88 11.70
CA ARG A 123 15.98 26.08 11.10
C ARG A 123 14.46 26.06 11.20
N ARG A 124 13.80 24.95 10.83
CA ARG A 124 12.33 24.83 10.94
C ARG A 124 11.85 24.99 12.39
N LEU A 125 12.59 24.46 13.35
CA LEU A 125 12.27 24.57 14.78
C LEU A 125 12.47 26.01 15.31
N GLU A 126 13.50 26.73 14.83
CA GLU A 126 13.67 28.15 15.16
C GLU A 126 12.59 29.02 14.53
N GLU A 127 12.28 28.83 13.24
CA GLU A 127 11.21 29.54 12.54
C GLU A 127 9.83 29.29 13.19
N ALA A 128 9.58 28.08 13.69
CA ALA A 128 8.38 27.76 14.47
C ALA A 128 8.35 28.45 15.84
N ARG A 129 9.48 28.51 16.56
CA ARG A 129 9.60 29.23 17.85
C ARG A 129 9.37 30.73 17.70
N ARG A 130 9.92 31.35 16.65
CA ARG A 130 9.69 32.78 16.35
C ARG A 130 8.21 33.06 16.11
N LYS A 131 7.55 32.26 15.27
CA LYS A 131 6.10 32.38 14.99
C LYS A 131 5.23 32.21 16.24
N LEU A 132 5.58 31.30 17.14
CA LEU A 132 4.87 31.13 18.41
C LEU A 132 4.94 32.41 19.27
N ALA A 133 6.13 32.99 19.43
CA ALA A 133 6.33 34.22 20.20
C ALA A 133 5.64 35.44 19.56
N GLU A 134 5.62 35.52 18.22
CA GLU A 134 4.84 36.52 17.47
C GLU A 134 3.34 36.35 17.70
N GLU A 135 2.81 35.12 17.72
CA GLU A 135 1.40 34.84 18.00
C GLU A 135 1.01 35.14 19.46
N GLU A 136 1.87 34.79 20.43
CA GLU A 136 1.66 35.10 21.86
C GLU A 136 1.67 36.61 22.13
N THR A 137 2.64 37.34 21.59
CA THR A 137 2.69 38.81 21.73
C THR A 137 1.55 39.51 20.98
N ALA A 138 1.08 38.97 19.86
CA ALA A 138 -0.12 39.46 19.17
C ALA A 138 -1.41 39.20 19.98
N LYS A 139 -1.54 38.05 20.65
CA LYS A 139 -2.67 37.76 21.55
C LYS A 139 -2.69 38.72 22.74
N GLN A 140 -1.57 38.88 23.45
CA GLN A 140 -1.47 39.81 24.57
C GLN A 140 -1.83 41.25 24.20
N ARG A 141 -1.44 41.72 23.00
CA ARG A 141 -1.85 43.04 22.47
C ARG A 141 -3.36 43.15 22.27
N ARG A 142 -4.00 42.14 21.67
CA ARG A 142 -5.46 42.10 21.45
C ARG A 142 -6.23 42.04 22.77
N GLU A 143 -5.76 41.26 23.73
CA GLU A 143 -6.38 41.15 25.07
C GLU A 143 -6.33 42.49 25.83
N LEU A 144 -5.20 43.21 25.74
CA LEU A 144 -5.06 44.57 26.31
C LEU A 144 -5.92 45.61 25.60
N GLU A 145 -6.10 45.49 24.28
CA GLU A 145 -6.96 46.37 23.47
C GLU A 145 -8.45 46.14 23.78
N GLU A 146 -8.89 44.88 23.86
CA GLU A 146 -10.24 44.53 24.28
C GLU A 146 -10.52 44.94 25.74
N ALA A 147 -9.56 44.76 26.65
CA ALA A 147 -9.70 45.18 28.05
C ALA A 147 -9.95 46.69 28.15
N LYS A 148 -9.17 47.51 27.43
CA LYS A 148 -9.37 48.97 27.35
C LYS A 148 -10.74 49.33 26.80
N ARG A 149 -11.14 48.75 25.66
CA ARG A 149 -12.44 49.06 25.05
C ARG A 149 -13.61 48.71 25.98
N ARG A 150 -13.55 47.58 26.70
CA ARG A 150 -14.55 47.20 27.71
C ARG A 150 -14.56 48.16 28.92
N GLU A 151 -13.43 48.77 29.28
CA GLU A 151 -13.36 49.79 30.34
C GLU A 151 -13.98 51.12 29.88
N GLU A 152 -13.71 51.53 28.64
CA GLU A 152 -14.30 52.72 28.01
C GLU A 152 -15.82 52.57 27.82
N GLU A 153 -16.28 51.43 27.30
CA GLU A 153 -17.71 51.07 27.19
C GLU A 153 -18.41 51.15 28.57
N ARG A 154 -17.77 50.66 29.64
CA ARG A 154 -18.29 50.76 31.02
C ARG A 154 -18.36 52.20 31.52
N LYS A 155 -17.31 53.01 31.29
CA LYS A 155 -17.28 54.43 31.67
C LYS A 155 -18.36 55.24 30.97
N GLN A 156 -18.60 54.99 29.68
CA GLN A 156 -19.69 55.60 28.92
C GLN A 156 -21.07 55.19 29.47
N GLN A 157 -21.29 53.90 29.76
CA GLN A 157 -22.55 53.44 30.35
C GLN A 157 -22.80 54.01 31.75
N GLU A 158 -21.76 54.22 32.56
CA GLU A 158 -21.90 54.84 33.88
C GLU A 158 -22.23 56.34 33.78
N ALA A 159 -21.57 57.07 32.88
CA ALA A 159 -21.89 58.47 32.60
C ALA A 159 -23.34 58.65 32.16
N LEU A 160 -23.81 57.84 31.20
CA LEU A 160 -25.19 57.85 30.71
C LEU A 160 -26.24 57.45 31.78
N LYS A 161 -25.84 56.69 32.81
CA LYS A 161 -26.71 56.41 33.97
C LYS A 161 -26.79 57.62 34.90
N ARG A 162 -25.64 58.20 35.27
CA ARG A 162 -25.57 59.40 36.13
C ARG A 162 -26.34 60.58 35.53
N GLU A 163 -26.23 60.81 34.22
CA GLU A 163 -26.97 61.87 33.52
C GLU A 163 -28.49 61.64 33.59
N LYS A 164 -28.96 60.40 33.36
CA LYS A 164 -30.39 60.05 33.47
C LYS A 164 -30.93 60.17 34.89
N GLU A 165 -30.13 59.80 35.89
CA GLU A 165 -30.49 59.97 37.31
C GLU A 165 -30.56 61.45 37.70
N GLU A 166 -29.65 62.29 37.20
CA GLU A 166 -29.72 63.73 37.44
C GLU A 166 -30.94 64.36 36.73
N GLN A 167 -31.23 63.96 35.48
CA GLN A 167 -32.43 64.38 34.76
C GLN A 167 -33.71 63.96 35.49
N SER A 168 -33.79 62.73 36.02
CA SER A 168 -34.98 62.28 36.78
C SER A 168 -35.15 63.04 38.08
N ARG A 169 -34.07 63.26 38.86
CA ARG A 169 -34.12 64.04 40.11
C ARG A 169 -34.49 65.51 39.87
N ARG A 170 -34.03 66.11 38.76
CA ARG A 170 -34.46 67.46 38.34
C ARG A 170 -35.95 67.49 38.00
N ALA A 171 -36.46 66.50 37.26
CA ALA A 171 -37.87 66.39 36.90
C ALA A 171 -38.80 66.11 38.11
N GLU A 172 -38.36 65.30 39.07
CA GLU A 172 -39.09 65.04 40.32
C GLU A 172 -39.13 66.29 41.21
N ALA A 173 -38.02 67.00 41.36
CA ALA A 173 -37.97 68.25 42.11
C ALA A 173 -38.85 69.35 41.47
N GLN A 174 -38.96 69.38 40.15
CA GLN A 174 -39.90 70.28 39.46
C GLN A 174 -41.36 69.87 39.72
N LYS A 175 -41.71 68.58 39.57
CA LYS A 175 -43.07 68.09 39.87
C LYS A 175 -43.49 68.34 41.30
N GLN A 176 -42.59 68.16 42.28
CA GLN A 176 -42.89 68.45 43.69
C GLN A 176 -43.19 69.94 43.93
N ARG A 177 -42.51 70.85 43.23
CA ARG A 177 -42.81 72.30 43.30
C ARG A 177 -44.15 72.63 42.64
N GLU A 178 -44.41 72.08 41.45
CA GLU A 178 -45.68 72.25 40.75
C GLU A 178 -46.87 71.68 41.54
N GLU A 179 -46.68 70.56 42.24
CA GLU A 179 -47.68 69.96 43.11
C GLU A 179 -47.88 70.75 44.41
N GLN A 180 -46.81 71.22 45.06
CA GLN A 180 -46.88 72.13 46.22
C GLN A 180 -47.66 73.40 45.86
N GLU A 181 -47.26 74.11 44.80
CA GLU A 181 -47.96 75.32 44.35
C GLU A 181 -49.43 75.03 43.99
N ARG A 182 -49.72 73.87 43.40
CA ARG A 182 -51.10 73.45 43.11
C ARG A 182 -51.90 73.13 44.37
N THR A 183 -51.28 72.60 45.43
CA THR A 183 -51.94 72.41 46.73
C THR A 183 -52.18 73.72 47.46
N GLU A 184 -51.26 74.68 47.41
CA GLU A 184 -51.45 76.02 47.98
C GLU A 184 -52.54 76.80 47.25
N ARG A 185 -52.52 76.80 45.91
CA ARG A 185 -53.59 77.40 45.08
C ARG A 185 -54.96 76.76 45.35
N LYS A 186 -55.02 75.43 45.55
CA LYS A 186 -56.26 74.74 45.96
C LYS A 186 -56.70 75.14 47.37
N ALA A 187 -55.79 75.16 48.35
CA ALA A 187 -56.13 75.50 49.74
C ALA A 187 -56.58 76.97 49.89
N ALA A 188 -56.12 77.87 49.02
CA ALA A 188 -56.65 79.22 48.89
C ALA A 188 -58.07 79.22 48.29
N GLN A 189 -58.28 78.51 47.18
CA GLN A 189 -59.58 78.40 46.51
C GLN A 189 -60.64 77.70 47.37
N GLU A 190 -60.30 76.66 48.11
CA GLU A 190 -61.22 75.94 49.01
C GLU A 190 -61.65 76.81 50.20
N LYS A 191 -60.80 77.74 50.68
CA LYS A 191 -61.20 78.73 51.70
C LYS A 191 -62.16 79.77 51.13
N GLU A 192 -61.85 80.32 49.95
CA GLU A 192 -62.72 81.29 49.26
C GLU A 192 -64.07 80.67 48.89
N GLU A 193 -64.09 79.41 48.46
CA GLU A 193 -65.32 78.70 48.12
C GLU A 193 -66.11 78.22 49.34
N ALA A 194 -65.47 77.96 50.49
CA ALA A 194 -66.16 77.64 51.74
C ALA A 194 -66.97 78.83 52.28
N ASP A 195 -66.38 80.04 52.32
CA ASP A 195 -67.08 81.27 52.71
C ASP A 195 -68.24 81.60 51.74
N ARG A 196 -68.11 81.26 50.45
CA ARG A 196 -69.21 81.42 49.48
C ARG A 196 -70.31 80.38 49.66
N LYS A 197 -69.96 79.09 49.81
CA LYS A 197 -70.91 77.99 50.01
C LYS A 197 -71.72 78.13 51.30
N ALA A 198 -71.11 78.64 52.38
CA ALA A 198 -71.81 78.98 53.62
C ALA A 198 -72.93 80.04 53.44
N ARG A 199 -72.85 80.90 52.40
CA ARG A 199 -73.93 81.82 52.01
C ARG A 199 -74.90 81.24 50.98
N GLU A 200 -74.44 80.36 50.10
CA GLU A 200 -75.24 79.80 49.00
C GLU A 200 -76.12 78.60 49.43
N GLU A 201 -75.65 77.73 50.34
CA GLU A 201 -76.41 76.55 50.80
C GLU A 201 -77.63 76.89 51.69
N ALA A 202 -77.73 78.12 52.19
CA ALA A 202 -78.93 78.61 52.88
C ALA A 202 -80.13 78.79 51.91
N ALA A 203 -79.88 78.99 50.61
CA ALA A 203 -80.90 79.35 49.63
C ALA A 203 -81.34 78.19 48.71
N ALA A 204 -80.47 77.21 48.46
CA ALA A 204 -80.66 76.19 47.42
C ALA A 204 -81.41 74.91 47.86
N LYS A 205 -82.18 74.96 48.96
CA LYS A 205 -82.89 73.78 49.51
C LYS A 205 -84.20 73.43 48.76
N ALA A 206 -84.24 73.66 47.45
CA ALA A 206 -85.40 73.48 46.59
C ALA A 206 -84.97 73.00 45.19
N LYS A 207 -85.80 72.14 44.55
CA LYS A 207 -85.59 71.54 43.21
C LYS A 207 -84.38 70.57 43.19
N GLN A 208 -84.48 69.36 43.75
CA GLN A 208 -85.24 68.19 43.27
C GLN A 208 -84.93 67.73 41.83
N GLN A 209 -84.62 66.43 41.76
CA GLN A 209 -85.03 65.44 40.75
C GLN A 209 -84.25 65.31 39.42
N GLU A 210 -84.37 64.08 38.89
CA GLU A 210 -83.95 63.54 37.58
C GLU A 210 -82.43 63.35 37.30
N ALA A 211 -81.99 62.35 36.52
CA ALA A 211 -82.13 60.89 36.65
C ALA A 211 -81.33 60.13 35.55
N GLN A 212 -80.64 59.02 35.93
CA GLN A 212 -80.48 57.77 35.11
C GLN A 212 -79.64 57.87 33.79
N GLN A 213 -79.13 56.83 33.07
CA GLN A 213 -78.96 55.34 33.16
C GLN A 213 -77.77 54.93 32.21
N ALA A 214 -76.95 53.86 32.37
CA ALA A 214 -77.07 52.39 32.12
C ALA A 214 -77.12 51.91 30.62
N LYS A 215 -76.57 50.76 30.12
CA LYS A 215 -75.64 49.69 30.64
C LYS A 215 -75.16 48.66 29.54
N ALA A 216 -73.86 48.27 29.54
CA ALA A 216 -73.28 46.91 29.25
C ALA A 216 -73.33 46.20 27.83
N PRO A 217 -72.56 45.08 27.56
CA PRO A 217 -72.25 44.55 26.19
C PRO A 217 -72.54 43.00 25.89
N PRO A 218 -71.71 42.09 25.28
CA PRO A 218 -72.07 41.28 24.05
C PRO A 218 -71.77 39.72 24.01
N ARG A 219 -72.06 38.96 22.91
CA ARG A 219 -71.38 37.68 22.43
C ARG A 219 -71.87 37.09 21.03
N PRO A 220 -71.31 35.99 20.41
CA PRO A 220 -71.23 35.75 18.92
C PRO A 220 -71.75 34.39 18.30
N THR A 221 -71.51 34.12 16.99
CA THR A 221 -71.89 32.89 16.20
C THR A 221 -70.84 32.29 15.18
N VAL A 222 -71.21 31.49 14.13
CA VAL A 222 -70.59 30.16 13.75
C VAL A 222 -70.58 29.74 12.22
N GLN A 223 -69.47 29.12 11.68
CA GLN A 223 -69.26 28.14 10.52
C GLN A 223 -69.89 28.33 9.07
N PRO A 224 -69.80 27.41 8.03
CA PRO A 224 -68.65 26.68 7.36
C PRO A 224 -68.68 26.48 5.76
N ALA A 225 -67.57 25.96 5.18
CA ALA A 225 -67.38 24.96 4.05
C ALA A 225 -67.79 25.13 2.54
N GLN A 226 -66.94 24.64 1.58
CA GLN A 226 -67.21 23.75 0.38
C GLN A 226 -65.99 23.50 -0.61
N PRO A 227 -66.01 22.57 -1.62
CA PRO A 227 -64.80 21.89 -2.20
C PRO A 227 -64.66 21.72 -3.78
N ALA A 228 -63.79 20.78 -4.24
CA ALA A 228 -63.67 20.09 -5.59
C ALA A 228 -62.66 20.66 -6.66
N GLN A 229 -62.10 19.98 -7.70
CA GLN A 229 -61.94 18.54 -8.15
C GLN A 229 -60.94 18.35 -9.36
N SER A 230 -60.72 17.09 -9.84
CA SER A 230 -60.35 16.63 -11.24
C SER A 230 -58.91 16.15 -11.64
N ALA A 231 -58.83 15.34 -12.73
CA ALA A 231 -57.70 14.58 -13.34
C ALA A 231 -58.13 14.06 -14.77
N PRO A 232 -57.50 13.10 -15.55
CA PRO A 232 -56.28 12.24 -15.40
C PRO A 232 -55.44 12.00 -16.72
N THR A 233 -54.74 10.83 -16.87
CA THR A 233 -54.16 10.18 -18.11
C THR A 233 -52.93 10.86 -18.81
N GLN A 234 -52.03 10.25 -19.63
CA GLN A 234 -51.63 8.87 -20.09
C GLN A 234 -50.08 8.91 -20.48
N ALA A 235 -49.30 8.04 -21.16
CA ALA A 235 -49.33 6.73 -21.88
C ALA A 235 -47.89 6.08 -21.99
N GLN A 236 -47.71 4.96 -22.74
CA GLN A 236 -46.43 4.23 -23.01
C GLN A 236 -46.58 3.22 -24.20
N PRO A 237 -45.58 2.42 -24.66
CA PRO A 237 -44.12 2.39 -24.40
C PRO A 237 -43.31 2.76 -25.68
N PRO A 238 -42.68 1.91 -26.57
CA PRO A 238 -42.35 0.46 -26.62
C PRO A 238 -40.81 0.19 -26.43
N ALA A 239 -40.20 -0.78 -27.15
CA ALA A 239 -38.77 -1.18 -27.07
C ALA A 239 -38.20 -1.80 -28.37
N GLY A 240 -36.88 -2.10 -28.43
CA GLY A 240 -36.22 -2.80 -29.54
C GLY A 240 -34.99 -3.63 -29.11
N SER A 241 -34.68 -4.71 -29.84
CA SER A 241 -33.76 -5.78 -29.41
C SER A 241 -32.78 -6.22 -30.51
N SER A 242 -31.54 -6.58 -30.16
CA SER A 242 -30.62 -7.30 -31.05
C SER A 242 -29.62 -8.17 -30.29
N ALA A 243 -29.37 -9.37 -30.81
CA ALA A 243 -28.40 -10.36 -30.33
C ALA A 243 -27.52 -10.83 -31.52
N PRO A 244 -26.33 -11.41 -31.30
CA PRO A 244 -25.25 -11.37 -32.29
C PRO A 244 -25.31 -12.46 -33.37
N ALA A 245 -24.69 -12.16 -34.52
CA ALA A 245 -24.38 -13.13 -35.57
C ALA A 245 -23.15 -13.98 -35.22
N THR A 246 -22.99 -15.12 -35.91
CA THR A 246 -21.97 -16.16 -35.66
C THR A 246 -21.17 -16.46 -36.94
N GLN A 247 -20.10 -17.27 -36.82
CA GLN A 247 -19.16 -17.78 -37.85
C GLN A 247 -17.87 -16.95 -38.05
N PRO A 248 -16.77 -17.57 -38.55
CA PRO A 248 -16.27 -18.90 -38.20
C PRO A 248 -14.75 -18.92 -37.87
N SER A 249 -14.23 -20.05 -37.37
CA SER A 249 -12.87 -20.19 -36.85
C SER A 249 -11.94 -21.07 -37.71
N THR A 250 -10.93 -20.45 -38.33
CA THR A 250 -9.70 -21.07 -38.89
C THR A 250 -8.59 -20.03 -38.86
N SER A 251 -7.31 -20.30 -38.57
CA SER A 251 -6.62 -21.55 -38.21
C SER A 251 -5.27 -21.22 -37.53
N ASN A 252 -4.93 -21.86 -36.41
CA ASN A 252 -3.55 -21.99 -35.89
C ASN A 252 -3.54 -22.78 -34.56
N GLU A 253 -3.43 -24.12 -34.62
CA GLU A 253 -3.46 -24.99 -33.42
C GLU A 253 -2.09 -25.43 -32.90
N ALA A 254 -1.03 -25.36 -33.72
CA ALA A 254 0.30 -25.91 -33.42
C ALA A 254 1.10 -25.27 -32.26
N ALA A 255 0.52 -24.30 -31.52
CA ALA A 255 1.19 -23.58 -30.42
C ALA A 255 0.32 -23.40 -29.15
N GLN A 256 -0.90 -23.94 -29.11
CA GLN A 256 -1.91 -23.52 -28.14
C GLN A 256 -1.67 -23.95 -26.68
N GLY A 257 -0.78 -24.91 -26.42
CA GLY A 257 -0.56 -25.46 -25.08
C GLY A 257 0.12 -24.53 -24.06
N LEU A 258 0.84 -23.48 -24.49
CA LEU A 258 1.66 -22.63 -23.59
C LEU A 258 1.12 -21.20 -23.38
N VAL A 259 0.15 -20.74 -24.17
CA VAL A 259 -0.31 -19.35 -24.14
C VAL A 259 -1.84 -19.28 -24.04
N SER A 260 -2.33 -18.91 -22.86
CA SER A 260 -3.77 -18.67 -22.63
C SER A 260 -4.36 -17.71 -23.68
N THR A 261 -5.48 -18.08 -24.30
CA THR A 261 -6.16 -17.26 -25.32
C THR A 261 -6.81 -16.02 -24.72
N THR A 262 -7.18 -15.03 -25.54
CA THR A 262 -7.92 -13.84 -25.07
C THR A 262 -9.24 -14.24 -24.40
N GLU A 263 -10.00 -15.14 -25.03
CA GLU A 263 -11.27 -15.66 -24.52
C GLU A 263 -11.12 -16.37 -23.17
N GLN A 264 -10.06 -17.18 -22.99
CA GLN A 264 -9.75 -17.81 -21.71
C GLN A 264 -9.46 -16.76 -20.62
N ARG A 265 -8.67 -15.73 -20.93
CA ARG A 265 -8.39 -14.62 -19.99
C ARG A 265 -9.66 -13.86 -19.64
N GLU A 266 -10.54 -13.63 -20.61
CA GLU A 266 -11.84 -12.97 -20.42
C GLU A 266 -12.79 -13.82 -19.57
N ALA A 267 -12.88 -15.13 -19.79
CA ALA A 267 -13.66 -16.04 -18.98
C ALA A 267 -13.17 -16.07 -17.51
N VAL A 268 -11.85 -16.15 -17.29
CA VAL A 268 -11.23 -16.02 -15.96
C VAL A 268 -11.58 -14.66 -15.34
N HIS A 269 -11.48 -13.57 -16.11
CA HIS A 269 -11.82 -12.24 -15.64
C HIS A 269 -13.30 -12.09 -15.26
N GLN A 270 -14.24 -12.65 -16.02
CA GLN A 270 -15.65 -12.64 -15.65
C GLN A 270 -15.92 -13.42 -14.36
N LYS A 271 -15.24 -14.56 -14.11
CA LYS A 271 -15.32 -15.27 -12.82
C LYS A 271 -14.89 -14.36 -11.65
N TYR A 272 -13.76 -13.67 -11.78
CA TYR A 272 -13.30 -12.72 -10.74
C TYR A 272 -14.22 -11.50 -10.58
N LEU A 273 -14.83 -10.98 -11.66
CA LEU A 273 -15.85 -9.93 -11.56
C LEU A 273 -17.12 -10.43 -10.85
N ALA A 274 -17.54 -11.68 -11.10
CA ALA A 274 -18.66 -12.31 -10.40
C ALA A 274 -18.35 -12.50 -8.91
N LEU A 275 -17.15 -13.00 -8.57
CA LEU A 275 -16.66 -13.11 -7.20
C LEU A 275 -16.64 -11.75 -6.48
N HIS A 276 -16.15 -10.68 -7.13
CA HIS A 276 -16.21 -9.33 -6.54
C HIS A 276 -17.64 -8.81 -6.33
N LYS A 277 -18.62 -9.17 -7.19
CA LYS A 277 -20.04 -8.89 -6.97
C LYS A 277 -20.60 -9.71 -5.80
N HIS A 278 -20.29 -11.00 -5.72
CA HIS A 278 -20.72 -11.88 -4.62
C HIS A 278 -20.15 -11.41 -3.26
N LEU A 279 -18.86 -11.06 -3.20
CA LEU A 279 -18.21 -10.42 -2.04
C LEU A 279 -18.87 -9.10 -1.60
N LYS A 280 -19.60 -8.37 -2.47
CA LYS A 280 -20.43 -7.23 -2.02
C LYS A 280 -21.66 -7.71 -1.24
N LYS A 281 -22.37 -8.72 -1.74
CA LYS A 281 -23.55 -9.30 -1.07
C LYS A 281 -23.18 -9.85 0.31
N VAL A 282 -22.11 -10.63 0.38
CA VAL A 282 -21.67 -11.31 1.61
C VAL A 282 -21.25 -10.32 2.69
N ARG A 283 -20.57 -9.22 2.33
CA ARG A 283 -20.24 -8.17 3.31
C ARG A 283 -21.49 -7.45 3.85
N ALA A 284 -22.55 -7.30 3.05
CA ALA A 284 -23.83 -6.77 3.55
C ALA A 284 -24.50 -7.79 4.49
N TYR A 285 -24.61 -9.05 4.07
CA TYR A 285 -25.15 -10.16 4.88
C TYR A 285 -24.46 -10.26 6.26
N VAL A 286 -23.13 -10.25 6.33
CA VAL A 286 -22.40 -10.29 7.61
C VAL A 286 -22.64 -9.02 8.42
N GLU A 287 -22.68 -7.83 7.81
CA GLU A 287 -23.05 -6.59 8.51
C GLU A 287 -24.50 -6.62 9.05
N ASP A 288 -25.42 -7.30 8.39
CA ASP A 288 -26.83 -7.43 8.79
C ASP A 288 -27.03 -8.49 9.89
N GLU A 289 -26.38 -9.66 9.78
CA GLU A 289 -26.35 -10.66 10.87
C GLU A 289 -25.71 -10.08 12.14
N CYS A 290 -24.63 -9.31 12.01
CA CYS A 290 -24.01 -8.62 13.15
C CYS A 290 -24.93 -7.56 13.78
N LYS A 291 -25.87 -6.94 13.02
CA LYS A 291 -26.90 -6.06 13.60
C LYS A 291 -27.88 -6.87 14.45
N LYS A 292 -28.41 -7.98 13.91
CA LYS A 292 -29.38 -8.86 14.61
C LYS A 292 -28.81 -9.42 15.92
N ARG A 293 -27.50 -9.68 15.96
CA ARG A 293 -26.78 -10.27 17.10
C ARG A 293 -26.05 -9.26 17.99
N GLY A 294 -26.27 -7.95 17.81
CA GLY A 294 -25.65 -6.88 18.61
C GLY A 294 -24.14 -6.61 18.36
N ILE A 295 -23.38 -7.61 17.90
CA ILE A 295 -21.92 -7.56 17.65
C ILE A 295 -21.45 -6.60 16.52
N LYS A 296 -22.37 -5.87 15.87
CA LYS A 296 -22.10 -4.88 14.82
C LYS A 296 -21.02 -3.85 15.21
N ASN A 297 -21.03 -3.37 16.45
CA ASN A 297 -20.10 -2.33 16.89
C ASN A 297 -18.67 -2.89 16.96
N GLN A 298 -18.48 -4.04 17.60
CA GLN A 298 -17.22 -4.80 17.60
C GLN A 298 -16.67 -5.01 16.18
N LEU A 299 -17.50 -5.47 15.23
CA LEU A 299 -17.06 -5.67 13.85
C LEU A 299 -16.77 -4.35 13.09
N SER A 300 -17.51 -3.27 13.40
CA SER A 300 -17.21 -1.91 12.92
C SER A 300 -15.81 -1.49 13.36
N ASP A 301 -15.47 -1.75 14.62
CA ASP A 301 -14.32 -1.14 15.26
C ASP A 301 -13.06 -1.93 14.95
N MET A 302 -13.14 -3.27 14.88
CA MET A 302 -12.12 -4.13 14.27
C MET A 302 -11.80 -3.72 12.82
N ARG A 303 -12.81 -3.34 12.02
CA ARG A 303 -12.59 -2.79 10.67
C ARG A 303 -11.92 -1.41 10.71
N ARG A 304 -12.32 -0.51 11.62
CA ARG A 304 -11.67 0.80 11.80
C ARG A 304 -10.20 0.63 12.18
N GLU A 305 -9.92 -0.30 13.08
CA GLU A 305 -8.59 -0.67 13.56
C GLU A 305 -7.71 -1.20 12.42
N VAL A 306 -8.18 -2.18 11.64
CA VAL A 306 -7.48 -2.69 10.44
C VAL A 306 -7.20 -1.58 9.40
N ASN A 307 -8.19 -0.72 9.13
CA ASN A 307 -8.00 0.40 8.20
C ASN A 307 -6.97 1.41 8.72
N LYS A 308 -7.01 1.75 10.01
CA LYS A 308 -6.03 2.64 10.67
C LYS A 308 -4.63 2.06 10.57
N ILE A 309 -4.45 0.77 10.84
CA ILE A 309 -3.14 0.11 10.79
C ILE A 309 -2.61 0.05 9.36
N MET A 310 -3.47 -0.20 8.36
CA MET A 310 -3.08 -0.13 6.94
C MET A 310 -2.51 1.26 6.58
N GLY A 311 -3.16 2.33 7.04
CA GLY A 311 -2.70 3.72 6.91
C GLY A 311 -1.51 4.12 7.79
N GLN A 312 -0.88 3.16 8.50
CA GLN A 312 0.34 3.37 9.30
C GLN A 312 1.54 2.57 8.75
N ILE A 313 1.36 1.82 7.66
CA ILE A 313 2.43 1.12 6.96
C ILE A 313 3.23 2.14 6.14
N ASN A 314 4.55 2.19 6.37
CA ASN A 314 5.45 3.15 5.71
C ASN A 314 6.66 2.43 5.11
N LYS A 315 7.42 3.10 4.22
CA LYS A 315 8.57 2.47 3.54
C LYS A 315 9.84 2.34 4.40
N HIS A 316 9.96 3.10 5.49
CA HIS A 316 11.20 3.24 6.26
C HIS A 316 11.32 2.21 7.39
N ASP A 317 10.31 2.10 8.26
CA ASP A 317 10.41 1.29 9.48
C ASP A 317 9.84 -0.12 9.31
N LYS A 318 10.73 -1.05 8.95
CA LYS A 318 10.45 -2.50 8.87
C LYS A 318 10.07 -3.12 10.23
N ARG A 319 10.50 -2.54 11.36
CA ARG A 319 10.19 -3.03 12.72
C ARG A 319 8.79 -2.57 13.15
N ALA A 320 8.41 -1.32 12.90
CA ALA A 320 7.02 -0.87 13.06
C ALA A 320 6.07 -1.64 12.15
N ASN A 321 6.40 -1.83 10.87
CA ASN A 321 5.59 -2.64 9.95
C ASN A 321 5.39 -4.08 10.45
N LEU A 322 6.41 -4.69 11.07
CA LEU A 322 6.29 -6.01 11.70
C LEU A 322 5.37 -5.99 12.93
N ALA A 323 5.42 -4.93 13.76
CA ALA A 323 4.47 -4.75 14.86
C ALA A 323 3.03 -4.57 14.32
N LYS A 324 2.83 -3.75 13.28
CA LYS A 324 1.54 -3.59 12.60
C LYS A 324 1.02 -4.88 11.98
N SER A 325 1.91 -5.74 11.46
CA SER A 325 1.56 -7.09 11.01
C SER A 325 1.10 -8.01 12.15
N LYS A 326 1.56 -7.80 13.40
CA LYS A 326 1.05 -8.51 14.58
C LYS A 326 -0.29 -7.95 15.06
N GLU A 327 -0.45 -6.61 15.06
CA GLU A 327 -1.73 -5.95 15.40
C GLU A 327 -2.86 -6.42 14.45
N VAL A 328 -2.62 -6.46 13.13
CA VAL A 328 -3.60 -6.97 12.16
C VAL A 328 -3.94 -8.44 12.40
N ARG A 329 -2.96 -9.31 12.69
CA ARG A 329 -3.23 -10.72 13.06
C ARG A 329 -4.13 -10.80 14.29
N ALA A 330 -3.79 -10.10 15.38
CA ALA A 330 -4.59 -10.12 16.61
C ALA A 330 -6.04 -9.61 16.43
N ILE A 331 -6.33 -8.83 15.38
CA ILE A 331 -7.70 -8.48 15.01
C ILE A 331 -8.37 -9.61 14.21
N LEU A 332 -7.67 -10.23 13.27
CA LEU A 332 -8.19 -11.35 12.47
C LEU A 332 -8.39 -12.62 13.30
N ASP A 333 -7.48 -12.93 14.23
CA ASP A 333 -7.60 -14.03 15.19
C ASP A 333 -8.85 -13.86 16.07
N ARG A 334 -9.11 -12.63 16.56
CA ARG A 334 -10.35 -12.27 17.26
C ARG A 334 -11.62 -12.38 16.39
N ALA A 335 -11.50 -12.38 15.05
CA ALA A 335 -12.62 -12.59 14.13
C ALA A 335 -12.76 -14.05 13.68
N ALA A 336 -11.70 -14.86 13.80
CA ALA A 336 -11.71 -16.29 13.56
C ALA A 336 -12.52 -17.03 14.64
N THR A 337 -12.45 -16.57 15.88
CA THR A 337 -13.25 -17.11 17.00
C THR A 337 -14.73 -16.73 16.95
N MET A 338 -15.12 -15.73 16.15
CA MET A 338 -16.52 -15.32 15.96
C MET A 338 -17.24 -16.22 14.93
N SER A 339 -17.43 -17.49 15.30
CA SER A 339 -18.03 -18.54 14.46
C SER A 339 -19.57 -18.47 14.37
N ASP A 340 -20.22 -17.62 15.16
CA ASP A 340 -21.68 -17.39 15.20
C ASP A 340 -22.32 -17.20 13.82
N ILE A 341 -21.61 -16.49 12.94
CA ILE A 341 -22.02 -16.20 11.57
C ILE A 341 -21.09 -17.00 10.66
N SER A 342 -21.64 -17.90 9.86
CA SER A 342 -20.87 -18.74 8.97
C SER A 342 -21.24 -18.53 7.51
N VAL A 343 -20.28 -18.83 6.63
CA VAL A 343 -20.36 -18.70 5.16
C VAL A 343 -19.63 -19.89 4.54
N ASP A 344 -20.03 -20.29 3.33
CA ASP A 344 -19.34 -21.34 2.58
C ASP A 344 -18.06 -20.77 1.92
N PRO A 345 -16.86 -21.14 2.36
CA PRO A 345 -15.61 -20.60 1.81
C PRO A 345 -15.35 -21.02 0.35
N SER A 346 -15.98 -22.10 -0.14
CA SER A 346 -15.75 -22.60 -1.50
C SER A 346 -16.28 -21.65 -2.59
N GLU A 347 -17.26 -20.80 -2.29
CA GLU A 347 -17.74 -19.73 -3.19
C GLU A 347 -16.69 -18.62 -3.43
N PHE A 348 -15.57 -18.62 -2.69
CA PHE A 348 -14.53 -17.59 -2.73
C PHE A 348 -13.18 -18.09 -3.25
N ILE A 349 -13.10 -19.35 -3.71
CA ILE A 349 -11.89 -19.98 -4.26
C ILE A 349 -12.21 -20.50 -5.67
N LEU A 350 -11.62 -19.89 -6.69
CA LEU A 350 -11.87 -20.25 -8.09
C LEU A 350 -10.98 -21.39 -8.60
N TYR A 351 -9.81 -21.58 -7.98
CA TYR A 351 -8.79 -22.55 -8.38
C TYR A 351 -8.15 -23.20 -7.15
N PRO A 352 -8.80 -24.19 -6.51
CA PRO A 352 -8.22 -24.89 -5.37
C PRO A 352 -6.99 -25.71 -5.80
N GLU A 353 -5.89 -25.58 -5.05
CA GLU A 353 -4.62 -26.27 -5.28
C GLU A 353 -4.68 -27.77 -4.95
N GLN A 354 -5.68 -28.20 -4.17
CA GLN A 354 -5.92 -29.59 -3.76
C GLN A 354 -7.43 -29.89 -3.79
N PRO A 355 -7.85 -31.12 -4.10
CA PRO A 355 -9.25 -31.51 -3.97
C PRO A 355 -9.70 -31.44 -2.50
N PRO A 356 -10.95 -31.04 -2.20
CA PRO A 356 -11.43 -30.94 -0.82
C PRO A 356 -11.48 -32.33 -0.17
N THR A 357 -10.74 -32.49 0.93
CA THR A 357 -10.63 -33.75 1.68
C THR A 357 -11.85 -34.06 2.54
N SER A 358 -12.62 -33.04 2.95
CA SER A 358 -13.84 -33.10 3.77
C SER A 358 -15.13 -33.56 3.06
N SER A 359 -15.91 -34.41 3.74
CA SER A 359 -17.35 -34.45 3.59
C SER A 359 -18.02 -33.17 4.13
N THR A 360 -19.34 -33.08 3.97
CA THR A 360 -20.19 -31.87 4.06
C THR A 360 -20.07 -30.98 5.31
N ALA A 361 -19.45 -31.45 6.40
CA ALA A 361 -19.26 -30.66 7.62
C ALA A 361 -18.30 -29.46 7.45
N GLU A 362 -17.33 -29.53 6.53
CA GLU A 362 -16.28 -28.50 6.39
C GLU A 362 -16.72 -27.19 5.72
N LYS A 363 -17.94 -27.10 5.20
CA LYS A 363 -18.48 -25.90 4.50
C LYS A 363 -18.77 -24.68 5.41
N ARG A 364 -18.12 -24.58 6.57
CA ARG A 364 -18.33 -23.52 7.57
C ARG A 364 -17.06 -22.74 7.85
N TYR A 365 -16.98 -21.52 7.32
CA TYR A 365 -15.92 -20.56 7.61
C TYR A 365 -16.48 -19.38 8.45
N PRO A 366 -15.70 -18.73 9.34
CA PRO A 366 -16.18 -17.58 10.11
C PRO A 366 -16.45 -16.36 9.21
N GLY A 367 -17.71 -15.93 9.15
CA GLY A 367 -18.16 -14.82 8.30
C GLY A 367 -17.51 -13.49 8.67
N CYS A 368 -17.27 -13.26 9.97
CA CYS A 368 -16.54 -12.09 10.47
C CYS A 368 -15.09 -12.04 9.95
N LEU A 369 -14.39 -13.18 9.91
CA LEU A 369 -13.04 -13.29 9.38
C LEU A 369 -13.00 -13.02 7.88
N LEU A 370 -13.86 -13.66 7.09
CA LEU A 370 -13.95 -13.41 5.64
C LEU A 370 -14.28 -11.94 5.33
N TYR A 371 -15.21 -11.36 6.09
CA TYR A 371 -15.56 -9.95 5.99
C TYR A 371 -14.33 -9.05 6.24
N LEU A 372 -13.55 -9.31 7.30
CA LEU A 372 -12.36 -8.52 7.59
C LEU A 372 -11.24 -8.73 6.58
N LEU A 373 -10.96 -9.96 6.13
CA LEU A 373 -10.02 -10.23 5.03
C LEU A 373 -10.42 -9.47 3.75
N SER A 374 -11.71 -9.41 3.45
CA SER A 374 -12.24 -8.67 2.30
C SER A 374 -12.19 -7.14 2.46
N ARG A 375 -12.37 -6.62 3.69
CA ARG A 375 -12.18 -5.20 4.01
C ARG A 375 -10.68 -4.82 3.98
N PHE A 376 -9.81 -5.65 4.53
CA PHE A 376 -8.34 -5.55 4.52
C PHE A 376 -7.80 -5.50 3.09
N ALA A 377 -8.17 -6.44 2.22
CA ALA A 377 -7.80 -6.43 0.80
C ALA A 377 -8.27 -5.16 0.08
N LYS A 378 -9.50 -4.67 0.35
CA LYS A 378 -9.97 -3.38 -0.18
C LYS A 378 -9.17 -2.19 0.36
N SER A 379 -8.73 -2.21 1.62
CA SER A 379 -7.97 -1.12 2.24
C SER A 379 -6.55 -1.06 1.68
N ALA A 380 -5.86 -2.20 1.56
CA ALA A 380 -4.53 -2.28 0.96
C ALA A 380 -4.52 -1.82 -0.50
N ILE A 381 -5.54 -2.19 -1.29
CA ILE A 381 -5.70 -1.70 -2.67
C ILE A 381 -5.95 -0.17 -2.74
N ALA A 382 -6.57 0.42 -1.71
CA ALA A 382 -6.70 1.88 -1.62
C ALA A 382 -5.35 2.53 -1.27
N GLN A 383 -4.62 1.97 -0.29
CA GLN A 383 -3.27 2.41 0.10
C GLN A 383 -2.31 2.43 -1.10
N LEU A 384 -2.29 1.33 -1.88
CA LEU A 384 -1.50 1.22 -3.11
C LEU A 384 -1.89 2.25 -4.17
N ILE A 385 -3.18 2.57 -4.30
CA ILE A 385 -3.65 3.60 -5.23
C ILE A 385 -3.20 5.01 -4.79
N GLN A 386 -3.25 5.30 -3.48
CA GLN A 386 -3.06 6.65 -2.93
C GLN A 386 -1.57 6.98 -2.73
N GLU A 387 -0.83 6.12 -2.03
CA GLU A 387 0.59 6.34 -1.70
C GLU A 387 1.52 5.78 -2.77
N ALA A 388 1.39 4.50 -3.12
CA ALA A 388 2.28 3.88 -4.12
C ALA A 388 2.07 4.42 -5.54
N GLY A 389 0.96 5.10 -5.79
CA GLY A 389 0.74 5.87 -7.02
C GLY A 389 1.62 7.12 -7.11
N MET A 390 1.95 7.74 -5.96
CA MET A 390 2.90 8.84 -5.87
C MET A 390 4.34 8.31 -5.79
N GLU A 391 4.60 7.39 -4.86
CA GLU A 391 5.94 6.86 -4.59
C GLU A 391 5.91 5.33 -4.47
N THR A 392 6.39 4.65 -5.53
CA THR A 392 6.26 3.21 -5.71
C THR A 392 6.98 2.37 -4.64
N GLU A 393 8.01 2.91 -3.99
CA GLU A 393 8.71 2.27 -2.86
C GLU A 393 7.76 1.93 -1.68
N THR A 394 6.72 2.74 -1.46
CA THR A 394 5.72 2.50 -0.39
C THR A 394 4.91 1.22 -0.59
N ALA A 395 4.84 0.70 -1.83
CA ALA A 395 4.20 -0.57 -2.13
C ALA A 395 4.80 -1.76 -1.35
N ASP A 396 6.09 -1.68 -0.97
CA ASP A 396 6.79 -2.82 -0.39
C ASP A 396 6.17 -3.28 0.93
N GLY A 397 5.95 -2.35 1.87
CA GLY A 397 5.36 -2.66 3.16
C GLY A 397 3.94 -3.21 3.05
N VAL A 398 3.12 -2.64 2.15
CA VAL A 398 1.74 -3.09 1.91
C VAL A 398 1.72 -4.49 1.26
N GLY A 399 2.64 -4.75 0.32
CA GLY A 399 2.81 -6.05 -0.32
C GLY A 399 3.27 -7.15 0.64
N VAL A 400 4.25 -6.85 1.52
CA VAL A 400 4.65 -7.75 2.62
C VAL A 400 3.44 -8.04 3.52
N LEU A 401 2.71 -7.03 3.96
CA LEU A 401 1.59 -7.21 4.89
C LEU A 401 0.49 -8.07 4.26
N LEU A 402 0.08 -7.78 3.02
CA LEU A 402 -0.90 -8.56 2.27
C LEU A 402 -0.49 -10.04 2.15
N VAL A 403 0.67 -10.33 1.57
CA VAL A 403 1.10 -11.72 1.33
C VAL A 403 1.29 -12.49 2.64
N THR A 404 1.78 -11.80 3.68
CA THR A 404 1.97 -12.38 5.01
C THR A 404 0.64 -12.81 5.61
N ILE A 405 -0.38 -11.95 5.62
CA ILE A 405 -1.70 -12.27 6.18
C ILE A 405 -2.38 -13.40 5.41
N PHE A 406 -2.42 -13.34 4.08
CA PHE A 406 -3.02 -14.42 3.27
C PHE A 406 -2.22 -15.74 3.30
N SER A 407 -1.00 -15.75 3.82
CA SER A 407 -0.23 -16.99 4.02
C SER A 407 -0.62 -17.78 5.28
N VAL A 408 -1.18 -17.11 6.30
CA VAL A 408 -1.38 -17.66 7.66
C VAL A 408 -2.27 -18.92 7.66
N PRO A 409 -1.83 -20.04 8.27
CA PRO A 409 -2.61 -21.27 8.32
C PRO A 409 -4.03 -21.10 8.88
N ASN A 410 -4.19 -20.38 9.98
CA ASN A 410 -5.47 -20.15 10.66
C ASN A 410 -6.51 -19.39 9.82
N TYR A 411 -6.12 -18.74 8.72
CA TYR A 411 -7.03 -18.01 7.83
C TYR A 411 -7.32 -18.77 6.53
N ARG A 412 -6.67 -19.92 6.31
CA ARG A 412 -6.93 -20.82 5.19
C ARG A 412 -8.18 -21.65 5.45
N TRP A 413 -8.78 -22.17 4.38
CA TRP A 413 -9.76 -23.25 4.46
C TRP A 413 -9.18 -24.46 3.72
N ASN A 414 -9.08 -25.61 4.39
CA ASN A 414 -8.54 -26.84 3.80
C ASN A 414 -7.18 -26.65 3.09
N GLY A 415 -6.27 -25.89 3.74
CA GLY A 415 -4.97 -25.49 3.18
C GLY A 415 -5.02 -24.40 2.09
N GLN A 416 -6.20 -24.13 1.51
CA GLN A 416 -6.39 -23.13 0.47
C GLN A 416 -6.39 -21.71 1.04
N SER A 417 -5.67 -20.80 0.38
CA SER A 417 -5.68 -19.38 0.73
C SER A 417 -6.85 -18.66 0.06
N LEU A 418 -7.56 -17.82 0.82
CA LEU A 418 -8.62 -16.94 0.31
C LEU A 418 -8.08 -15.70 -0.45
N ILE A 419 -6.89 -15.82 -1.05
CA ILE A 419 -6.21 -14.77 -1.81
C ILE A 419 -7.03 -14.32 -3.04
N ASP A 420 -7.92 -15.17 -3.57
CA ASP A 420 -8.86 -14.82 -4.63
C ASP A 420 -9.78 -13.64 -4.25
N VAL A 421 -9.99 -13.36 -2.96
CA VAL A 421 -10.68 -12.16 -2.46
C VAL A 421 -9.91 -10.87 -2.82
N LEU A 422 -8.57 -10.93 -2.86
CA LEU A 422 -7.70 -9.84 -3.31
C LEU A 422 -7.59 -9.82 -4.84
N TRP A 423 -7.46 -10.97 -5.50
CA TRP A 423 -7.40 -11.03 -6.97
C TRP A 423 -8.70 -10.55 -7.63
N ALA A 424 -9.86 -10.88 -7.06
CA ALA A 424 -11.16 -10.33 -7.46
C ALA A 424 -11.21 -8.80 -7.38
N LYS A 425 -10.46 -8.19 -6.45
CA LYS A 425 -10.34 -6.73 -6.39
C LYS A 425 -9.33 -6.19 -7.41
N TYR A 426 -8.18 -6.84 -7.61
CA TYR A 426 -7.21 -6.47 -8.65
C TYR A 426 -7.83 -6.52 -10.06
N HIS A 427 -8.58 -7.58 -10.39
CA HIS A 427 -9.32 -7.72 -11.65
C HIS A 427 -10.28 -6.55 -11.94
N VAL A 428 -10.77 -5.86 -10.90
CA VAL A 428 -11.67 -4.70 -11.03
C VAL A 428 -10.92 -3.36 -11.19
N VAL A 429 -9.70 -3.25 -10.67
CA VAL A 429 -8.96 -1.97 -10.66
C VAL A 429 -7.75 -1.93 -11.59
N CYS A 430 -7.21 -3.08 -11.99
CA CYS A 430 -6.13 -3.18 -12.97
C CYS A 430 -6.30 -4.44 -13.86
N PRO A 431 -7.33 -4.49 -14.72
CA PRO A 431 -7.53 -5.57 -15.70
C PRO A 431 -6.31 -5.89 -16.61
N PRO A 432 -5.46 -4.94 -17.03
CA PRO A 432 -4.36 -5.24 -17.96
C PRO A 432 -3.31 -6.23 -17.44
N LEU A 433 -3.11 -6.33 -16.11
CA LEU A 433 -2.25 -7.36 -15.50
C LEU A 433 -2.74 -8.79 -15.79
N PHE A 434 -4.03 -8.95 -16.09
CA PHE A 434 -4.67 -10.21 -16.46
C PHE A 434 -4.82 -10.36 -17.98
N GLY A 435 -4.18 -9.46 -18.76
CA GLY A 435 -4.19 -9.47 -20.21
C GLY A 435 -5.49 -8.96 -20.84
N ILE A 436 -6.32 -8.23 -20.07
CA ILE A 436 -7.55 -7.62 -20.57
C ILE A 436 -7.23 -6.23 -21.13
N THR A 437 -7.51 -6.06 -22.42
CA THR A 437 -7.21 -4.82 -23.17
C THR A 437 -8.47 -4.17 -23.73
N GLY A 438 -8.34 -2.92 -24.16
CA GLY A 438 -9.35 -2.14 -24.87
C GLY A 438 -8.78 -0.78 -25.25
N PRO A 439 -9.33 -0.08 -26.27
CA PRO A 439 -8.73 1.16 -26.78
C PRO A 439 -9.11 2.38 -25.92
N GLN A 440 -8.10 3.16 -25.47
CA GLN A 440 -8.23 4.25 -24.49
C GLN A 440 -9.13 5.42 -24.94
N ASN A 441 -9.36 5.57 -26.24
CA ASN A 441 -10.25 6.59 -26.81
C ASN A 441 -11.74 6.27 -26.62
N THR A 442 -12.11 5.01 -26.37
CA THR A 442 -13.52 4.62 -26.19
C THR A 442 -13.94 4.51 -24.71
N PRO A 443 -15.18 4.89 -24.34
CA PRO A 443 -15.70 4.65 -22.99
C PRO A 443 -15.71 3.17 -22.57
N GLN A 444 -15.90 2.25 -23.52
CA GLN A 444 -15.86 0.81 -23.28
C GLN A 444 -14.44 0.31 -23.04
N GLY A 445 -13.47 0.76 -23.84
CA GLY A 445 -12.06 0.44 -23.67
C GLY A 445 -11.49 1.00 -22.37
N ARG A 446 -11.83 2.24 -22.00
CA ARG A 446 -11.51 2.82 -20.67
C ARG A 446 -12.02 1.92 -19.54
N LYS A 447 -13.30 1.50 -19.56
CA LYS A 447 -13.85 0.55 -18.58
C LYS A 447 -13.09 -0.79 -18.56
N ARG A 448 -12.74 -1.34 -19.74
CA ARG A 448 -11.95 -2.59 -19.86
C ARG A 448 -10.52 -2.47 -19.35
N LEU A 449 -9.92 -1.28 -19.37
CA LEU A 449 -8.59 -1.00 -18.77
C LEU A 449 -8.64 -0.68 -17.27
N GLY A 450 -9.82 -0.73 -16.62
CA GLY A 450 -9.98 -0.40 -15.20
C GLY A 450 -10.01 1.09 -14.90
N TRP A 451 -10.16 1.94 -15.93
CA TRP A 451 -10.28 3.39 -15.78
C TRP A 451 -11.50 3.72 -14.93
N TRP A 452 -11.27 4.45 -13.84
CA TRP A 452 -12.28 4.66 -12.83
C TRP A 452 -13.22 5.82 -13.19
N THR A 453 -14.44 5.77 -12.67
CA THR A 453 -15.44 6.81 -12.81
C THR A 453 -15.83 7.39 -11.45
N GLU A 454 -15.89 8.71 -11.36
CA GLU A 454 -16.33 9.49 -10.21
C GLU A 454 -17.45 10.41 -10.68
N ASN A 455 -18.59 10.42 -9.97
CA ASN A 455 -19.81 11.14 -10.40
C ASN A 455 -20.20 10.87 -11.87
N ALA A 456 -20.08 9.61 -12.30
CA ALA A 456 -20.24 9.10 -13.67
C ALA A 456 -19.22 9.61 -14.74
N VAL A 457 -18.36 10.58 -14.42
CA VAL A 457 -17.28 11.07 -15.29
C VAL A 457 -16.04 10.19 -15.11
N PHE A 458 -15.25 9.96 -16.17
CA PHE A 458 -13.95 9.27 -16.03
C PHE A 458 -12.91 10.18 -15.35
N LEU A 459 -12.05 9.61 -14.50
CA LEU A 459 -10.91 10.34 -13.92
C LEU A 459 -9.98 10.90 -15.01
N SER A 460 -9.18 11.92 -14.66
CA SER A 460 -8.13 12.43 -15.55
C SER A 460 -7.11 11.33 -15.90
N GLU A 461 -6.43 11.53 -17.03
CA GLU A 461 -5.42 10.61 -17.53
C GLU A 461 -4.23 10.46 -16.56
N GLU A 462 -3.76 11.57 -16.01
CA GLU A 462 -2.74 11.62 -14.96
C GLU A 462 -3.14 10.81 -13.71
N LEU A 463 -4.36 11.01 -13.18
CA LEU A 463 -4.84 10.30 -11.99
C LEU A 463 -5.09 8.81 -12.27
N HIS A 464 -5.48 8.45 -13.49
CA HIS A 464 -5.51 7.05 -13.92
C HIS A 464 -4.08 6.46 -13.96
N TYR A 465 -3.09 7.17 -14.49
CA TYR A 465 -1.69 6.69 -14.51
C TYR A 465 -1.05 6.62 -13.12
N GLN A 466 -1.36 7.55 -12.20
CA GLN A 466 -1.00 7.46 -10.79
C GLN A 466 -1.54 6.15 -10.19
N ARG A 467 -2.84 5.85 -10.39
CA ARG A 467 -3.46 4.59 -9.91
C ARG A 467 -2.79 3.36 -10.52
N MET A 468 -2.54 3.36 -11.83
CA MET A 468 -1.86 2.26 -12.52
C MET A 468 -0.45 2.04 -11.98
N ARG A 469 0.31 3.11 -11.73
CA ARG A 469 1.66 3.05 -11.15
C ARG A 469 1.65 2.35 -9.79
N GLY A 470 0.78 2.78 -8.88
CA GLY A 470 0.68 2.19 -7.55
C GLY A 470 0.19 0.74 -7.53
N LEU A 471 -0.74 0.39 -8.44
CA LEU A 471 -1.23 -0.98 -8.60
C LEU A 471 -0.19 -1.91 -9.25
N GLY A 472 0.64 -1.41 -10.19
CA GLY A 472 1.74 -2.16 -10.78
C GLY A 472 2.85 -2.45 -9.76
N ALA A 473 3.31 -1.42 -9.03
CA ALA A 473 4.30 -1.59 -7.96
C ALA A 473 3.76 -2.50 -6.84
N GLY A 474 2.50 -2.34 -6.44
CA GLY A 474 1.81 -3.20 -5.48
C GLY A 474 1.68 -4.66 -5.91
N PHE A 475 1.51 -4.92 -7.21
CA PHE A 475 1.46 -6.28 -7.74
C PHE A 475 2.83 -6.95 -7.69
N SER A 476 3.91 -6.25 -8.09
CA SER A 476 5.29 -6.73 -7.92
C SER A 476 5.66 -6.94 -6.45
N ALA A 477 5.30 -6.00 -5.57
CA ALA A 477 5.56 -6.09 -4.13
C ALA A 477 4.79 -7.23 -3.45
N LEU A 478 3.78 -7.80 -4.10
CA LEU A 478 3.02 -8.95 -3.62
C LEU A 478 3.54 -10.28 -4.21
N THR A 479 3.84 -10.30 -5.51
CA THR A 479 4.13 -11.51 -6.30
C THR A 479 5.61 -11.84 -6.45
N LEU A 480 6.53 -10.90 -6.21
CA LEU A 480 7.98 -11.14 -6.21
C LEU A 480 8.51 -11.37 -4.79
N ARG A 481 7.91 -12.34 -4.10
CA ARG A 481 8.24 -12.66 -2.70
C ARG A 481 8.78 -14.07 -2.60
N ASP A 482 10.01 -14.17 -2.10
CA ASP A 482 10.60 -15.47 -1.79
C ASP A 482 9.99 -16.04 -0.50
N PHE A 483 9.46 -17.25 -0.61
CA PHE A 483 8.89 -18.04 0.47
C PHE A 483 9.73 -19.29 0.78
N SER A 484 10.90 -19.48 0.14
CA SER A 484 11.82 -20.62 0.37
C SER A 484 12.25 -20.80 1.84
N ARG A 485 12.22 -19.71 2.61
CA ARG A 485 12.54 -19.64 4.04
C ARG A 485 11.30 -19.57 4.95
N SER A 486 10.11 -19.76 4.41
CA SER A 486 8.83 -19.67 5.13
C SER A 486 8.21 -21.06 5.30
N ALA A 487 7.66 -21.33 6.49
CA ALA A 487 6.86 -22.53 6.72
C ALA A 487 5.45 -22.46 6.09
N ASN A 488 4.99 -21.26 5.69
CA ASN A 488 3.69 -21.07 5.06
C ASN A 488 3.81 -21.16 3.53
N PRO A 489 2.90 -21.83 2.80
CA PRO A 489 2.85 -21.77 1.34
C PRO A 489 2.66 -20.34 0.81
N ASN A 490 3.29 -19.98 -0.31
CA ASN A 490 3.13 -18.67 -0.94
C ASN A 490 1.73 -18.50 -1.57
N PRO A 491 0.86 -17.59 -1.07
CA PRO A 491 -0.46 -17.36 -1.67
C PRO A 491 -0.41 -16.55 -2.98
N ALA A 492 0.73 -15.95 -3.33
CA ALA A 492 0.93 -15.14 -4.53
C ALA A 492 2.18 -15.62 -5.30
N PRO A 493 2.15 -16.82 -5.91
CA PRO A 493 3.32 -17.44 -6.52
C PRO A 493 3.89 -16.63 -7.69
N ASN A 494 5.22 -16.61 -7.79
CA ASN A 494 5.99 -15.74 -8.69
C ASN A 494 5.61 -15.88 -10.18
N ARG A 495 4.99 -16.99 -10.59
CA ARG A 495 4.41 -17.15 -11.95
C ARG A 495 3.41 -16.05 -12.30
N LEU A 496 2.63 -15.55 -11.32
CA LEU A 496 1.62 -14.52 -11.55
C LEU A 496 2.25 -13.21 -12.04
N TRP A 497 3.46 -12.89 -11.56
CA TRP A 497 4.24 -11.76 -12.06
C TRP A 497 4.68 -11.95 -13.50
N TRP A 498 5.30 -13.11 -13.78
CA TRP A 498 5.81 -13.46 -15.10
C TRP A 498 4.69 -13.49 -16.15
N GLU A 499 3.56 -14.12 -15.82
CA GLU A 499 2.37 -14.15 -16.66
C GLU A 499 1.80 -12.74 -16.91
N ALA A 500 1.69 -11.89 -15.89
CA ALA A 500 1.16 -10.54 -16.05
C ALA A 500 2.04 -9.68 -16.97
N LEU A 501 3.36 -9.72 -16.78
CA LEU A 501 4.29 -9.00 -17.64
C LEU A 501 4.28 -9.58 -19.07
N ALA A 502 4.33 -10.92 -19.22
CA ALA A 502 4.30 -11.57 -20.53
C ALA A 502 3.01 -11.30 -21.31
N ARG A 503 1.84 -11.24 -20.64
CA ARG A 503 0.55 -10.86 -21.26
C ARG A 503 0.59 -9.45 -21.86
N ILE A 504 1.36 -8.53 -21.28
CA ILE A 504 1.49 -7.14 -21.74
C ILE A 504 2.57 -7.02 -22.83
N LEU A 505 3.77 -7.57 -22.63
CA LEU A 505 4.89 -7.44 -23.58
C LEU A 505 4.65 -8.13 -24.93
N ASN A 506 3.81 -9.18 -24.93
CA ASN A 506 3.42 -9.94 -26.12
C ASN A 506 2.11 -9.44 -26.76
N LEU A 507 1.62 -8.24 -26.42
CA LEU A 507 0.54 -7.61 -27.20
C LEU A 507 0.99 -7.35 -28.65
N PRO A 508 0.09 -7.50 -29.65
CA PRO A 508 0.40 -7.16 -31.05
C PRO A 508 0.71 -5.67 -31.23
N PRO A 509 1.44 -5.27 -32.29
CA PRO A 509 1.64 -3.85 -32.61
C PRO A 509 0.32 -3.04 -32.63
N GLY A 510 0.40 -1.76 -32.26
CA GLY A 510 -0.77 -0.86 -32.15
C GLY A 510 -1.71 -1.12 -30.96
N HIS A 511 -1.66 -2.30 -30.33
CA HIS A 511 -2.49 -2.62 -29.17
C HIS A 511 -1.97 -2.04 -27.84
N PRO A 512 -0.65 -1.92 -27.58
CA PRO A 512 -0.09 -1.24 -26.42
C PRO A 512 -0.54 0.22 -26.23
N GLN A 513 -1.61 0.38 -25.46
CA GLN A 513 -2.09 1.67 -24.94
C GLN A 513 -1.12 2.22 -23.87
N LEU A 514 -1.10 3.54 -23.64
CA LEU A 514 -0.19 4.21 -22.67
C LEU A 514 -0.25 3.62 -21.24
N THR A 515 -1.44 3.19 -20.81
CA THR A 515 -1.64 2.45 -19.53
C THR A 515 -0.66 1.27 -19.36
N HIS A 516 -0.33 0.56 -20.43
CA HIS A 516 0.58 -0.59 -20.39
C HIS A 516 2.03 -0.16 -20.12
N TYR A 517 2.47 0.97 -20.68
CA TYR A 517 3.82 1.50 -20.46
C TYR A 517 4.02 1.96 -19.01
N VAL A 518 3.01 2.62 -18.44
CA VAL A 518 2.97 2.99 -17.02
C VAL A 518 3.03 1.74 -16.12
N LEU A 519 2.25 0.71 -16.44
CA LEU A 519 2.25 -0.55 -15.68
C LEU A 519 3.58 -1.31 -15.78
N VAL A 520 4.15 -1.45 -16.98
CA VAL A 520 5.44 -2.13 -17.17
C VAL A 520 6.56 -1.41 -16.42
N LYS A 521 6.62 -0.07 -16.46
CA LYS A 521 7.59 0.70 -15.66
C LYS A 521 7.43 0.41 -14.16
N ALA A 522 6.20 0.46 -13.64
CA ALA A 522 5.92 0.26 -12.22
C ALA A 522 6.13 -1.20 -11.74
N LEU A 523 5.91 -2.18 -12.61
CA LEU A 523 6.23 -3.58 -12.33
C LEU A 523 7.73 -3.81 -12.17
N LEU A 524 8.57 -3.02 -12.84
CA LEU A 524 10.01 -3.22 -12.92
C LEU A 524 10.82 -2.37 -11.91
N ALA A 525 10.62 -1.05 -11.88
CA ALA A 525 11.61 -0.07 -11.40
C ALA A 525 12.30 -0.42 -10.07
N ASP A 526 11.51 -0.61 -9.00
CA ASP A 526 12.04 -0.86 -7.65
C ASP A 526 12.26 -2.36 -7.35
N HIS A 527 12.01 -3.21 -8.35
CA HIS A 527 11.92 -4.67 -8.21
C HIS A 527 12.98 -5.45 -8.99
N VAL A 528 13.76 -4.80 -9.86
CA VAL A 528 14.82 -5.42 -10.68
C VAL A 528 15.73 -6.39 -9.92
N PRO A 529 16.28 -6.07 -8.73
CA PRO A 529 17.12 -7.01 -7.98
C PRO A 529 16.41 -8.32 -7.62
N ARG A 530 15.10 -8.28 -7.34
CA ARG A 530 14.29 -9.48 -7.04
C ARG A 530 13.95 -10.26 -8.31
N ILE A 531 13.69 -9.56 -9.42
CA ILE A 531 13.45 -10.18 -10.72
C ILE A 531 14.69 -10.97 -11.16
N LEU A 532 15.88 -10.39 -10.98
CA LEU A 532 17.15 -11.07 -11.24
C LEU A 532 17.43 -12.22 -10.24
N GLN A 533 17.12 -12.05 -8.95
CA GLN A 533 17.25 -13.13 -7.96
C GLN A 533 16.33 -14.32 -8.24
N ILE A 534 15.08 -14.07 -8.66
CA ILE A 534 14.05 -15.11 -8.85
C ILE A 534 14.15 -15.79 -10.22
N PHE A 535 14.46 -15.03 -11.29
CA PHE A 535 14.41 -15.52 -12.67
C PHE A 535 15.78 -15.52 -13.39
N ALA A 536 16.86 -15.09 -12.72
CA ALA A 536 18.24 -15.10 -13.23
C ALA A 536 18.35 -14.55 -14.68
N ALA A 537 18.90 -15.36 -15.60
CA ALA A 537 19.06 -14.99 -17.01
C ALA A 537 17.73 -14.70 -17.73
N ALA A 538 16.66 -15.42 -17.39
CA ALA A 538 15.31 -15.16 -17.93
C ALA A 538 14.76 -13.83 -17.39
N GLY A 539 15.10 -13.47 -16.15
CA GLY A 539 14.85 -12.16 -15.55
C GLY A 539 15.53 -11.03 -16.33
N LYS A 540 16.83 -11.19 -16.64
CA LYS A 540 17.57 -10.20 -17.44
C LYS A 540 17.01 -10.08 -18.87
N ALA A 541 16.62 -11.20 -19.49
CA ALA A 541 16.00 -11.20 -20.82
C ALA A 541 14.64 -10.48 -20.83
N VAL A 542 13.75 -10.75 -19.86
CA VAL A 542 12.42 -10.09 -19.82
C VAL A 542 12.52 -8.60 -19.48
N ILE A 543 13.49 -8.19 -18.65
CA ILE A 543 13.79 -6.77 -18.42
C ILE A 543 14.19 -6.09 -19.74
N ARG A 544 15.17 -6.64 -20.48
CA ARG A 544 15.62 -6.07 -21.76
C ARG A 544 14.47 -5.97 -22.77
N LYS A 545 13.66 -7.02 -22.90
CA LYS A 545 12.46 -6.98 -23.77
C LYS A 545 11.46 -5.91 -23.34
N ALA A 546 11.29 -5.68 -22.05
CA ALA A 546 10.41 -4.67 -21.51
C ALA A 546 10.93 -3.23 -21.70
N THR A 547 12.24 -3.01 -21.65
CA THR A 547 12.85 -1.67 -21.68
C THR A 547 13.47 -1.26 -23.01
N ALA A 548 13.70 -2.18 -23.95
CA ALA A 548 14.32 -1.89 -25.25
C ALA A 548 13.43 -2.28 -26.45
N GLU A 549 12.78 -3.46 -26.43
CA GLU A 549 11.89 -3.87 -27.53
C GLU A 549 10.47 -3.28 -27.40
N PHE A 550 9.90 -3.30 -26.19
CA PHE A 550 8.51 -2.89 -25.99
C PHE A 550 8.24 -1.38 -26.19
N PRO A 551 9.15 -0.44 -25.84
CA PRO A 551 8.98 0.99 -26.17
C PRO A 551 8.90 1.27 -27.67
N GLN A 552 9.59 0.47 -28.51
CA GLN A 552 9.56 0.63 -29.97
C GLN A 552 8.16 0.39 -30.56
N LYS A 553 7.33 -0.44 -29.89
CA LYS A 553 5.93 -0.70 -30.24
C LYS A 553 4.95 0.40 -29.77
N GLY A 554 5.45 1.40 -29.04
CA GLY A 554 4.63 2.39 -28.37
C GLY A 554 4.01 3.44 -29.30
N PRO A 555 2.92 4.08 -28.89
CA PRO A 555 2.34 5.20 -29.64
C PRO A 555 3.35 6.35 -29.75
N ARG A 556 3.26 7.06 -30.87
CA ARG A 556 4.04 8.27 -31.18
C ARG A 556 3.08 9.39 -31.56
N ARG A 557 3.52 10.63 -31.35
CA ARG A 557 2.86 11.84 -31.83
C ARG A 557 3.07 11.98 -33.33
N GLU A 558 2.33 12.89 -33.97
CA GLU A 558 2.40 13.16 -35.42
C GLU A 558 3.81 13.52 -35.90
N ASN A 559 4.60 14.20 -35.05
CA ASN A 559 6.01 14.51 -35.29
C ASN A 559 6.99 13.35 -35.00
N GLY A 560 6.50 12.11 -34.88
CA GLY A 560 7.29 10.91 -34.64
C GLY A 560 7.80 10.71 -33.21
N VAL A 561 7.66 11.71 -32.32
CA VAL A 561 8.17 11.67 -30.94
C VAL A 561 7.31 10.74 -30.08
N PRO A 562 7.88 9.80 -29.31
CA PRO A 562 7.13 8.95 -28.38
C PRO A 562 6.43 9.76 -27.27
N PHE A 563 5.35 9.20 -26.72
CA PHE A 563 4.70 9.76 -25.53
C PHE A 563 5.57 9.62 -24.28
N SER A 564 5.34 10.47 -23.28
CA SER A 564 6.11 10.56 -22.03
C SER A 564 6.22 9.22 -21.30
N GLU A 565 5.17 8.40 -21.34
CA GLU A 565 5.07 7.11 -20.65
C GLU A 565 5.94 6.05 -21.35
N VAL A 566 6.08 6.17 -22.68
CA VAL A 566 6.93 5.30 -23.51
C VAL A 566 8.40 5.67 -23.27
N THR A 567 8.76 6.95 -23.40
CA THR A 567 10.11 7.47 -23.15
C THR A 567 10.56 7.20 -21.71
N ALA A 568 9.65 7.27 -20.74
CA ALA A 568 9.94 6.97 -19.34
C ALA A 568 10.23 5.49 -19.06
N LEU A 569 9.81 4.56 -19.93
CA LEU A 569 10.19 3.14 -19.87
C LEU A 569 11.49 2.87 -20.65
N ASP A 570 11.66 3.53 -21.80
CA ASP A 570 12.86 3.48 -22.64
C ASP A 570 14.12 3.99 -21.88
N SER A 571 13.98 5.03 -21.07
CA SER A 571 15.05 5.56 -20.20
C SER A 571 15.27 4.79 -18.90
N LEU A 572 14.50 3.72 -18.64
CA LEU A 572 14.61 2.95 -17.40
C LEU A 572 15.98 2.26 -17.21
N PRO A 573 16.64 1.67 -18.24
CA PRO A 573 17.96 1.07 -18.08
C PRO A 573 19.04 2.06 -17.63
N VAL A 574 19.01 3.30 -18.16
CA VAL A 574 19.91 4.38 -17.73
C VAL A 574 19.66 4.74 -16.27
N THR A 575 18.39 4.80 -15.87
CA THR A 575 17.97 5.07 -14.48
C THR A 575 18.36 3.94 -13.51
N LEU A 576 18.37 2.69 -13.99
CA LEU A 576 18.80 1.51 -13.21
C LEU A 576 20.32 1.39 -13.13
N ALA A 577 21.04 1.74 -14.20
CA ALA A 577 22.50 1.79 -14.21
C ALA A 577 23.02 2.82 -13.18
N SER A 578 22.42 4.01 -13.12
CA SER A 578 22.81 5.04 -12.14
C SER A 578 22.36 4.74 -10.71
N ARG A 579 21.16 4.17 -10.50
CA ARG A 579 20.66 3.85 -9.13
C ARG A 579 21.15 2.54 -8.54
N GLN A 580 21.51 1.55 -9.37
CA GLN A 580 21.75 0.17 -8.94
C GLN A 580 23.05 -0.44 -9.51
N GLY A 581 23.82 0.30 -10.33
CA GLY A 581 25.05 -0.20 -10.96
C GLY A 581 24.83 -1.30 -12.01
N LEU A 582 23.59 -1.54 -12.44
CA LEU A 582 23.23 -2.66 -13.29
C LEU A 582 23.28 -2.32 -14.79
N ALA A 583 24.27 -2.88 -15.49
CA ALA A 583 24.28 -2.93 -16.95
C ALA A 583 23.39 -4.08 -17.47
N LEU A 584 22.37 -3.74 -18.26
CA LEU A 584 21.31 -4.64 -18.75
C LEU A 584 21.49 -5.04 -20.22
#